data_AF-A0A1M7EDC7-F1
#
_entry.id   AF-A0A1M7EDC7-F1
#
_cell.length_a   1.000
_cell.length_b   1.000
_cell.length_c   1.000
_cell.angle_alpha   90.00
_cell.angle_beta   90.00
_cell.angle_gamma   90.00
#
_symmetry.space_group_name_H-M   'P 1'
#
loop_
_entity.id
_entity.type
_entity.pdbx_description
1 polymer ?
#
loop_
_entity_poly.entity_id
_entity_poly.type
_entity_poly.pdbx_seq_one_letter_code
_entity_poly.pdbx_strand_id
1 'polypeptide(L)'
;MYKNYEIFEHQYAKVQKYIDFIDQNWPYRFFATLTFQYKLTDTQGIAFASEHIKRLNRRLLGRSWSKQGLQCLTGAATLEHASILKRSHDDHVIKDRGSCHFHFLLHDHPCFDKNPDVALHQLTKAWQASARSLNYKVTRKLVSARGTNVQLFETTGVYGYILKEAKTPGWERQERLFYVDGKGLLYIDASVI
;
A
#
# COMPACT_ATOMS: atom_id res chain seq x y z
N MET A 1 -16.82 13.06 15.28
CA MET A 1 -17.84 12.01 15.10
C MET A 1 -18.23 12.02 13.63
N TYR A 2 -17.65 11.13 12.82
CA TYR A 2 -17.82 11.13 11.36
C TYR A 2 -19.11 10.40 10.98
N LYS A 3 -19.94 11.04 10.14
CA LYS A 3 -21.37 10.75 9.94
C LYS A 3 -21.72 9.56 9.01
N ASN A 4 -20.77 8.74 8.57
CA ASN A 4 -21.01 7.81 7.44
C ASN A 4 -20.74 6.33 7.74
N TYR A 5 -20.82 5.89 9.00
CA TYR A 5 -20.59 4.47 9.36
C TYR A 5 -21.87 3.60 9.43
N GLU A 6 -23.05 4.13 9.07
CA GLU A 6 -24.34 3.43 9.16
C GLU A 6 -24.43 2.11 8.34
N ILE A 7 -23.46 1.81 7.47
CA ILE A 7 -23.48 0.63 6.59
C ILE A 7 -22.85 -0.62 7.26
N PHE A 8 -22.32 -0.51 8.47
CA PHE A 8 -21.51 -1.57 9.10
C PHE A 8 -22.11 -2.17 10.39
N GLU A 9 -23.40 -1.96 10.64
CA GLU A 9 -24.07 -2.27 11.90
C GLU A 9 -24.17 -3.77 12.28
N HIS A 10 -23.53 -4.70 11.55
CA HIS A 10 -23.64 -6.13 11.83
C HIS A 10 -22.31 -6.91 11.80
N GLN A 11 -21.14 -6.25 11.85
CA GLN A 11 -19.81 -6.91 11.86
C GLN A 11 -18.83 -6.36 12.94
N TYR A 12 -19.37 -5.99 14.10
CA TYR A 12 -18.81 -4.95 14.97
C TYR A 12 -17.40 -5.16 15.55
N ALA A 13 -17.06 -6.27 16.21
CA ALA A 13 -15.86 -6.25 17.08
C ALA A 13 -14.51 -6.23 16.32
N LYS A 14 -14.40 -6.93 15.19
CA LYS A 14 -13.15 -6.98 14.41
C LYS A 14 -12.98 -5.72 13.57
N VAL A 15 -14.05 -5.26 12.92
CA VAL A 15 -14.03 -4.07 12.05
C VAL A 15 -13.77 -2.80 12.87
N GLN A 16 -14.36 -2.68 14.06
CA GLN A 16 -14.14 -1.53 14.93
C GLN A 16 -12.67 -1.39 15.34
N LYS A 17 -11.97 -2.49 15.64
CA LYS A 17 -10.54 -2.46 15.99
C LYS A 17 -9.65 -1.92 14.87
N TYR A 18 -9.97 -2.24 13.61
CA TYR A 18 -9.25 -1.69 12.46
C TYR A 18 -9.54 -0.20 12.25
N ILE A 19 -10.78 0.23 12.46
CA ILE A 19 -11.16 1.65 12.43
C ILE A 19 -10.43 2.40 13.55
N ASP A 20 -10.47 1.88 14.78
CA ASP A 20 -9.79 2.47 15.94
C ASP A 20 -8.27 2.56 15.71
N PHE A 21 -7.66 1.54 15.10
CA PHE A 21 -6.24 1.57 14.74
C PHE A 21 -5.91 2.66 13.72
N ILE A 22 -6.71 2.79 12.66
CA ILE A 22 -6.54 3.82 11.63
C ILE A 22 -6.74 5.21 12.24
N ASP A 23 -7.75 5.39 13.09
CA ASP A 23 -8.03 6.65 13.79
C ASP A 23 -6.91 7.02 14.78
N GLN A 24 -6.31 6.04 15.49
CA GLN A 24 -5.18 6.27 16.38
C GLN A 24 -3.91 6.72 15.64
N ASN A 25 -3.76 6.34 14.37
CA ASN A 25 -2.59 6.67 13.55
C ASN A 25 -2.87 7.82 12.58
N TRP A 26 -4.00 8.52 12.70
CA TRP A 26 -4.30 9.75 11.95
C TRP A 26 -3.23 10.85 12.19
N PRO A 27 -2.90 11.74 11.22
CA PRO A 27 -3.50 11.91 9.90
C PRO A 27 -2.77 11.28 8.72
N TYR A 28 -3.53 10.64 7.85
CA TYR A 28 -3.08 10.23 6.52
C TYR A 28 -3.36 11.32 5.50
N ARG A 29 -2.38 11.60 4.62
CA ARG A 29 -2.52 12.58 3.54
C ARG A 29 -2.63 11.93 2.16
N PHE A 30 -2.05 10.74 1.99
CA PHE A 30 -2.03 10.08 0.70
C PHE A 30 -2.45 8.64 0.79
N PHE A 31 -3.13 8.21 -0.27
CA PHE A 31 -3.41 6.82 -0.58
C PHE A 31 -2.52 6.38 -1.75
N ALA A 32 -1.86 5.23 -1.65
CA ALA A 32 -1.01 4.71 -2.73
C ALA A 32 -1.16 3.21 -2.93
N THR A 33 -0.91 2.74 -4.14
CA THR A 33 -0.89 1.31 -4.47
C THR A 33 0.42 0.87 -5.11
N LEU A 34 0.77 -0.40 -4.87
CA LEU A 34 1.90 -1.09 -5.51
C LEU A 34 1.48 -2.51 -5.88
N THR A 35 1.40 -2.79 -7.16
CA THR A 35 1.05 -4.09 -7.73
C THR A 35 2.24 -4.68 -8.43
N PHE A 36 2.59 -5.93 -8.08
CA PHE A 36 3.60 -6.65 -8.84
C PHE A 36 2.98 -7.35 -10.05
N GLN A 37 3.79 -7.56 -11.10
CA GLN A 37 3.32 -8.21 -12.33
C GLN A 37 3.67 -9.70 -12.38
N TYR A 38 4.38 -10.20 -11.35
CA TYR A 38 4.76 -11.59 -11.22
C TYR A 38 4.20 -12.17 -9.94
N LYS A 39 4.03 -13.49 -9.93
CA LYS A 39 3.70 -14.23 -8.73
C LYS A 39 4.88 -14.16 -7.77
N LEU A 40 4.59 -13.76 -6.53
CA LEU A 40 5.53 -13.67 -5.43
C LEU A 40 4.92 -14.38 -4.23
N THR A 41 5.75 -14.88 -3.32
CA THR A 41 5.28 -15.22 -1.97
C THR A 41 5.05 -13.93 -1.18
N ASP A 42 4.21 -13.97 -0.15
CA ASP A 42 3.98 -12.83 0.76
C ASP A 42 5.31 -12.27 1.28
N THR A 43 6.21 -13.13 1.73
CA THR A 43 7.55 -12.73 2.22
C THR A 43 8.34 -11.98 1.16
N GLN A 44 8.30 -12.43 -0.10
CA GLN A 44 8.95 -11.74 -1.20
C GLN A 44 8.26 -10.40 -1.52
N GLY A 45 6.93 -10.38 -1.56
CA GLY A 45 6.14 -9.18 -1.77
C GLY A 45 6.45 -8.11 -0.73
N ILE A 46 6.47 -8.50 0.56
CA ILE A 46 6.81 -7.63 1.69
C ILE A 46 8.25 -7.11 1.58
N ALA A 47 9.20 -7.97 1.21
CA ALA A 47 10.59 -7.54 1.03
C ALA A 47 10.73 -6.48 -0.08
N PHE A 48 10.04 -6.68 -1.21
CA PHE A 48 10.04 -5.71 -2.31
C PHE A 48 9.28 -4.42 -1.98
N ALA A 49 8.16 -4.52 -1.26
CA ALA A 49 7.43 -3.35 -0.76
C ALA A 49 8.26 -2.58 0.28
N SER A 50 8.99 -3.26 1.15
CA SER A 50 9.92 -2.61 2.10
C SER A 50 11.05 -1.89 1.37
N GLU A 51 11.63 -2.52 0.36
CA GLU A 51 12.67 -1.90 -0.47
C GLU A 51 12.12 -0.68 -1.24
N HIS A 52 10.86 -0.76 -1.70
CA HIS A 52 10.17 0.36 -2.31
C HIS A 52 10.06 1.56 -1.36
N ILE A 53 9.62 1.35 -0.11
CA ILE A 53 9.51 2.38 0.92
C ILE A 53 10.87 2.98 1.28
N LYS A 54 11.91 2.15 1.44
CA LYS A 54 13.29 2.65 1.69
C LYS A 54 13.74 3.58 0.57
N ARG A 55 13.45 3.22 -0.68
CA ARG A 55 13.81 4.03 -1.85
C ARG A 55 12.98 5.30 -1.94
N LEU A 56 11.70 5.23 -1.64
CA LEU A 56 10.81 6.38 -1.58
C LEU A 56 11.36 7.42 -0.59
N ASN A 57 11.67 7.01 0.64
CA ASN A 57 12.27 7.87 1.66
C ASN A 57 13.58 8.52 1.16
N ARG A 58 14.49 7.73 0.56
CA ARG A 58 15.74 8.27 -0.03
C ARG A 58 15.50 9.29 -1.16
N ARG A 59 14.42 9.14 -1.92
CA ARG A 59 14.08 10.04 -3.02
C ARG A 59 13.47 11.34 -2.52
N LEU A 60 12.61 11.27 -1.50
CA LEU A 60 11.93 12.44 -0.94
C LEU A 60 12.85 13.24 0.00
N LEU A 61 13.61 12.54 0.84
CA LEU A 61 14.36 13.14 1.95
C LEU A 61 15.87 13.23 1.67
N GLY A 62 16.34 12.66 0.55
CA GLY A 62 17.76 12.57 0.21
C GLY A 62 18.44 11.33 0.81
N ARG A 63 19.69 11.02 0.39
CA ARG A 63 20.37 9.76 0.78
C ARG A 63 20.79 9.69 2.26
N SER A 64 21.00 10.84 2.89
CA SER A 64 21.55 10.96 4.26
C SER A 64 20.51 11.45 5.26
N TRP A 65 19.22 11.37 4.93
CA TRP A 65 18.12 11.89 5.75
C TRP A 65 18.18 11.39 7.20
N SER A 66 18.49 10.11 7.39
CA SER A 66 18.60 9.50 8.73
C SER A 66 19.78 10.05 9.54
N LYS A 67 20.89 10.43 8.89
CA LYS A 67 22.03 11.08 9.55
C LYS A 67 21.75 12.53 9.92
N GLN A 68 20.79 13.16 9.23
CA GLN A 68 20.37 14.54 9.45
C GLN A 68 19.26 14.66 10.49
N GLY A 69 18.86 13.55 11.14
CA GLY A 69 17.79 13.53 12.12
C GLY A 69 16.39 13.79 11.53
N LEU A 70 16.24 13.74 10.20
CA LEU A 70 14.94 13.86 9.56
C LEU A 70 14.11 12.63 9.90
N GLN A 71 12.83 12.84 10.20
CA GLN A 71 11.89 11.73 10.35
C GLN A 71 11.60 11.12 8.97
N CYS A 72 11.23 9.85 8.98
CA CYS A 72 10.81 9.16 7.77
C CYS A 72 9.35 9.44 7.48
N LEU A 73 8.96 9.18 6.23
CA LEU A 73 7.56 8.96 5.93
C LEU A 73 7.09 7.69 6.65
N THR A 74 6.00 7.81 7.39
CA THR A 74 5.35 6.73 8.14
C THR A 74 3.93 6.51 7.63
N GLY A 75 3.30 5.41 8.08
CA GLY A 75 1.96 5.07 7.63
C GLY A 75 1.57 3.62 7.91
N ALA A 76 0.56 3.14 7.20
CA ALA A 76 0.07 1.77 7.25
C ALA A 76 -0.04 1.18 5.85
N ALA A 77 0.03 -0.13 5.72
CA ALA A 77 -0.15 -0.83 4.47
C ALA A 77 -0.86 -2.17 4.68
N THR A 78 -1.62 -2.61 3.68
CA THR A 78 -2.24 -3.93 3.65
C THR A 78 -1.77 -4.70 2.42
N LEU A 79 -1.64 -6.02 2.58
CA LEU A 79 -1.34 -6.94 1.49
C LEU A 79 -2.61 -7.66 1.04
N GLU A 80 -2.88 -7.61 -0.25
CA GLU A 80 -3.89 -8.40 -0.94
C GLU A 80 -3.27 -9.21 -2.09
N HIS A 81 -4.01 -10.21 -2.56
CA HIS A 81 -3.64 -11.00 -3.73
C HIS A 81 -4.62 -10.73 -4.86
N ALA A 82 -4.19 -10.01 -5.90
CA ALA A 82 -5.01 -9.69 -7.06
C ALA A 82 -4.74 -10.66 -8.21
N SER A 83 -5.77 -11.30 -8.76
CA SER A 83 -5.62 -12.23 -9.90
C SER A 83 -4.90 -11.56 -11.07
N ILE A 84 -3.82 -12.17 -11.59
CA ILE A 84 -3.19 -11.70 -12.82
C ILE A 84 -3.88 -12.39 -13.99
N LEU A 85 -4.47 -11.61 -14.89
CA LEU A 85 -4.91 -12.10 -16.18
C LEU A 85 -3.68 -12.15 -17.11
N LYS A 86 -3.15 -13.34 -17.35
CA LYS A 86 -2.13 -13.54 -18.39
C LYS A 86 -2.81 -14.08 -19.63
N ARG A 87 -2.49 -13.52 -20.81
CA ARG A 87 -2.85 -14.14 -22.08
C ARG A 87 -1.80 -15.18 -22.41
N SER A 88 -2.22 -16.42 -22.68
CA SER A 88 -1.35 -17.44 -23.25
C SER A 88 -1.09 -17.13 -24.73
N HIS A 89 -0.17 -17.89 -25.33
CA HIS A 89 0.13 -17.81 -26.76
C HIS A 89 -1.08 -18.19 -27.66
N ASP A 90 -2.08 -18.86 -27.08
CA ASP A 90 -3.32 -19.29 -27.74
C ASP A 90 -4.52 -18.40 -27.36
N ASP A 91 -4.26 -17.19 -26.87
CA ASP A 91 -5.26 -16.20 -26.42
C ASP A 91 -6.16 -16.67 -25.24
N HIS A 92 -5.83 -17.80 -24.61
CA HIS A 92 -6.50 -18.24 -23.39
C HIS A 92 -6.07 -17.39 -22.19
N VAL A 93 -7.05 -16.97 -21.39
CA VAL A 93 -6.81 -16.24 -20.15
C VAL A 93 -6.42 -17.22 -19.06
N ILE A 94 -5.13 -17.25 -18.73
CA ILE A 94 -4.64 -17.98 -17.56
C ILE A 94 -4.83 -17.08 -16.36
N LYS A 95 -5.76 -17.46 -15.47
CA LYS A 95 -5.96 -16.84 -14.17
C LYS A 95 -4.88 -17.37 -13.21
N ASP A 96 -3.76 -16.66 -13.11
CA ASP A 96 -2.71 -17.01 -12.14
C ASP A 96 -3.18 -16.60 -10.74
N ARG A 97 -2.89 -17.46 -9.74
CA ARG A 97 -3.26 -17.23 -8.32
C ARG A 97 -2.47 -16.05 -7.78
N GLY A 98 -2.99 -14.84 -8.02
CA GLY A 98 -2.62 -13.61 -7.33
C GLY A 98 -1.22 -13.07 -7.61
N SER A 99 -1.08 -11.77 -7.87
CA SER A 99 0.14 -11.06 -7.49
C SER A 99 -0.09 -10.33 -6.18
N CYS A 100 0.97 -10.15 -5.40
CA CYS A 100 0.91 -9.28 -4.23
C CYS A 100 0.58 -7.85 -4.71
N HIS A 101 -0.47 -7.31 -4.12
CA HIS A 101 -1.00 -5.98 -4.35
C HIS A 101 -1.08 -5.29 -3.00
N PHE A 102 -0.34 -4.20 -2.86
CA PHE A 102 -0.27 -3.45 -1.61
C PHE A 102 -1.04 -2.15 -1.74
N HIS A 103 -1.80 -1.86 -0.70
CA HIS A 103 -2.45 -0.56 -0.47
C HIS A 103 -1.73 0.12 0.68
N PHE A 104 -1.45 1.42 0.55
CA PHE A 104 -0.71 2.21 1.53
C PHE A 104 -1.49 3.45 1.91
N LEU A 105 -1.56 3.69 3.21
CA LEU A 105 -1.95 4.96 3.82
C LEU A 105 -0.68 5.63 4.32
N LEU A 106 -0.36 6.80 3.77
CA LEU A 106 0.87 7.52 4.10
C LEU A 106 0.51 8.79 4.87
N HIS A 107 1.17 9.00 6.01
CA HIS A 107 1.01 10.22 6.79
C HIS A 107 1.48 11.45 6.00
N ASP A 108 1.00 12.62 6.41
CA ASP A 108 1.65 13.85 5.98
C ASP A 108 3.10 13.91 6.49
N HIS A 109 3.94 14.66 5.80
CA HIS A 109 5.32 14.86 6.19
C HIS A 109 5.76 16.29 5.85
N PRO A 110 6.56 16.96 6.69
CA PRO A 110 7.04 18.34 6.44
C PRO A 110 7.84 18.55 5.14
N CYS A 111 8.23 17.48 4.45
CA CYS A 111 8.93 17.56 3.17
C CYS A 111 7.99 17.85 1.99
N PHE A 112 6.68 17.64 2.16
CA PHE A 112 5.71 17.90 1.11
C PHE A 112 5.30 19.37 1.09
N ASP A 113 4.96 19.84 -0.10
CA ASP A 113 4.36 21.15 -0.25
C ASP A 113 3.02 21.25 0.52
N LYS A 114 2.65 22.46 0.94
CA LYS A 114 1.33 22.69 1.56
C LYS A 114 0.20 22.60 0.54
N ASN A 115 0.47 22.96 -0.72
CA ASN A 115 -0.47 22.80 -1.81
C ASN A 115 -0.68 21.30 -2.12
N PRO A 116 -1.92 20.79 -2.03
CA PRO A 116 -2.21 19.36 -2.20
C PRO A 116 -1.86 18.83 -3.60
N ASP A 117 -2.05 19.61 -4.68
CA ASP A 117 -1.76 19.18 -6.04
C ASP A 117 -0.25 19.02 -6.28
N VAL A 118 0.53 19.97 -5.75
CA VAL A 118 1.99 19.94 -5.82
C VAL A 118 2.53 18.77 -5.02
N ALA A 119 2.03 18.57 -3.80
CA ALA A 119 2.42 17.48 -2.93
C ALA A 119 2.07 16.10 -3.55
N LEU A 120 0.87 15.96 -4.13
CA LEU A 120 0.46 14.77 -4.85
C LEU A 120 1.39 14.47 -6.03
N HIS A 121 1.75 15.49 -6.81
CA HIS A 121 2.69 15.35 -7.92
C HIS A 121 4.09 14.92 -7.45
N GLN A 122 4.62 15.54 -6.39
CA GLN A 122 5.91 15.21 -5.77
C GLN A 122 5.95 13.74 -5.33
N LEU A 123 4.92 13.30 -4.59
CA LEU A 123 4.82 11.93 -4.11
C LEU A 123 4.67 10.95 -5.27
N THR A 124 3.77 11.23 -6.23
CA THR A 124 3.54 10.37 -7.41
C THR A 124 4.84 10.12 -8.17
N LYS A 125 5.61 11.18 -8.42
CA LYS A 125 6.90 11.10 -9.11
C LYS A 125 7.91 10.25 -8.32
N ALA A 126 8.01 10.47 -7.01
CA ALA A 126 8.93 9.72 -6.15
C ALA A 126 8.54 8.22 -6.06
N TRP A 127 7.24 7.94 -5.93
CA TRP A 127 6.64 6.61 -5.85
C TRP A 127 6.84 5.81 -7.14
N GLN A 128 6.52 6.38 -8.30
CA GLN A 128 6.78 5.73 -9.58
C GLN A 128 8.28 5.46 -9.79
N ALA A 129 9.14 6.41 -9.39
CA ALA A 129 10.58 6.26 -9.53
C ALA A 129 11.19 5.23 -8.56
N SER A 130 10.64 5.02 -7.36
CA SER A 130 11.06 3.93 -6.46
C SER A 130 10.60 2.56 -6.98
N ALA A 131 9.42 2.47 -7.60
CA ALA A 131 8.90 1.24 -8.21
C ALA A 131 9.67 0.80 -9.45
N ARG A 132 10.01 1.71 -10.37
CA ARG A 132 10.74 1.39 -11.63
C ARG A 132 12.11 0.76 -11.41
N SER A 133 12.70 0.99 -10.23
CA SER A 133 13.99 0.43 -9.85
C SER A 133 13.88 -1.00 -9.28
N LEU A 134 12.67 -1.51 -9.04
CA LEU A 134 12.47 -2.89 -8.57
C LEU A 134 12.59 -3.85 -9.77
N ASN A 135 13.58 -4.73 -9.71
CA ASN A 135 13.81 -5.75 -10.74
C ASN A 135 13.46 -7.14 -10.18
N TYR A 136 12.72 -7.91 -10.95
CA TYR A 136 12.45 -9.32 -10.74
C TYR A 136 13.50 -10.14 -11.48
N LYS A 137 14.49 -10.68 -10.76
CA LYS A 137 15.70 -11.25 -11.39
C LYS A 137 16.42 -10.16 -12.22
N VAL A 138 17.66 -10.40 -12.66
CA VAL A 138 18.55 -9.34 -13.17
C VAL A 138 17.96 -8.53 -14.35
N THR A 139 17.02 -9.09 -15.12
CA THR A 139 16.61 -8.54 -16.41
C THR A 139 15.15 -8.12 -16.54
N ARG A 140 14.27 -8.35 -15.55
CA ARG A 140 12.83 -8.07 -15.69
C ARG A 140 12.34 -7.03 -14.68
N LYS A 141 11.43 -6.15 -15.08
CA LYS A 141 10.82 -5.17 -14.16
C LYS A 141 9.80 -5.85 -13.26
N LEU A 142 9.84 -5.61 -11.95
CA LEU A 142 8.91 -6.23 -11.01
C LEU A 142 7.52 -5.59 -11.05
N VAL A 143 7.46 -4.32 -11.45
CA VAL A 143 6.25 -3.48 -11.48
C VAL A 143 6.02 -3.02 -12.92
N SER A 144 4.78 -3.11 -13.40
CA SER A 144 4.41 -2.61 -14.71
C SER A 144 4.35 -1.07 -14.71
N ALA A 145 4.31 -0.43 -15.88
CA ALA A 145 4.19 1.03 -15.97
C ALA A 145 2.94 1.60 -15.25
N ARG A 146 1.88 0.77 -15.11
CA ARG A 146 0.61 1.10 -14.43
C ARG A 146 0.45 0.37 -13.10
N GLY A 147 1.50 -0.29 -12.61
CA GLY A 147 1.46 -1.07 -11.37
C GLY A 147 1.51 -0.22 -10.10
N THR A 148 1.42 1.11 -10.21
CA THR A 148 1.39 2.02 -9.07
C THR A 148 0.40 3.16 -9.28
N ASN A 149 -0.28 3.56 -8.22
CA ASN A 149 -1.13 4.74 -8.19
C ASN A 149 -0.89 5.53 -6.90
N VAL A 150 -1.13 6.84 -6.92
CA VAL A 150 -1.10 7.71 -5.73
C VAL A 150 -2.25 8.72 -5.86
N GLN A 151 -2.99 8.92 -4.78
CA GLN A 151 -4.14 9.81 -4.69
C GLN A 151 -4.08 10.58 -3.36
N LEU A 152 -4.75 11.73 -3.30
CA LEU A 152 -5.01 12.38 -2.01
C LEU A 152 -5.92 11.49 -1.17
N PHE A 153 -5.67 11.46 0.13
CA PHE A 153 -6.54 10.75 1.05
C PHE A 153 -7.75 11.63 1.39
N GLU A 154 -8.96 11.20 1.03
CA GLU A 154 -10.21 11.87 1.41
C GLU A 154 -10.82 11.17 2.62
N THR A 155 -11.06 11.94 3.68
CA THR A 155 -11.54 11.46 4.99
C THR A 155 -13.00 11.01 5.01
N THR A 156 -13.78 11.36 3.99
CA THR A 156 -15.24 11.13 3.93
C THR A 156 -15.63 9.73 3.52
N GLY A 157 -14.67 8.97 3.00
CA GLY A 157 -14.83 7.61 2.60
C GLY A 157 -13.46 7.01 2.59
N VAL A 158 -13.19 6.18 3.60
CA VAL A 158 -12.35 5.00 3.45
C VAL A 158 -12.49 4.52 2.00
N TYR A 159 -11.54 4.86 1.11
CA TYR A 159 -11.71 4.71 -0.35
C TYR A 159 -11.75 3.22 -0.72
N GLY A 160 -12.83 2.51 -0.42
CA GLY A 160 -12.87 1.05 -0.49
C GLY A 160 -11.95 0.31 0.49
N TYR A 161 -11.42 0.94 1.54
CA TYR A 161 -10.46 0.33 2.50
C TYR A 161 -11.01 0.01 3.90
N ILE A 162 -12.29 -0.33 4.01
CA ILE A 162 -12.70 -1.21 5.09
C ILE A 162 -12.47 -2.59 4.51
N LEU A 163 -11.58 -3.36 5.16
CA LEU A 163 -11.37 -4.79 4.93
C LEU A 163 -12.74 -5.44 4.79
N LYS A 164 -13.20 -5.66 3.55
CA LYS A 164 -14.49 -6.27 3.29
C LYS A 164 -14.38 -7.46 2.37
N GLU A 165 -14.69 -8.56 3.00
CA GLU A 165 -15.18 -9.79 2.42
C GLU A 165 -16.42 -9.51 1.53
N ALA A 166 -16.25 -9.42 0.21
CA ALA A 166 -17.37 -9.47 -0.72
C ALA A 166 -17.71 -10.94 -1.03
N LYS A 167 -18.93 -11.33 -0.63
CA LYS A 167 -19.58 -12.64 -0.75
C LYS A 167 -19.56 -13.19 -2.18
N THR A 168 -18.62 -14.10 -2.50
CA THR A 168 -18.78 -15.23 -3.45
C THR A 168 -17.50 -16.08 -3.49
N PRO A 169 -17.60 -17.40 -3.72
CA PRO A 169 -16.52 -18.35 -3.45
C PRO A 169 -15.44 -18.24 -4.53
N GLY A 170 -14.19 -17.99 -4.11
CA GLY A 170 -13.04 -18.00 -5.02
C GLY A 170 -11.86 -17.07 -4.70
N TRP A 171 -11.78 -16.50 -3.49
CA TRP A 171 -10.60 -15.75 -3.03
C TRP A 171 -10.20 -16.29 -1.65
N GLU A 172 -8.98 -16.84 -1.54
CA GLU A 172 -8.36 -17.10 -0.24
C GLU A 172 -7.82 -15.76 0.27
N ARG A 173 -8.45 -15.25 1.33
CA ARG A 173 -8.09 -13.98 1.96
C ARG A 173 -7.12 -14.27 3.11
N GLN A 174 -5.98 -13.57 3.13
CA GLN A 174 -5.14 -13.46 4.32
C GLN A 174 -4.98 -11.98 4.61
N GLU A 175 -5.60 -11.54 5.70
CA GLU A 175 -5.57 -10.16 6.16
C GLU A 175 -4.26 -9.92 6.91
N ARG A 176 -3.41 -9.03 6.38
CA ARG A 176 -2.15 -8.66 7.04
C ARG A 176 -1.97 -7.16 7.00
N LEU A 177 -1.84 -6.58 8.18
CA LEU A 177 -1.56 -5.16 8.36
C LEU A 177 -0.06 -4.98 8.58
N PHE A 178 0.50 -3.97 7.93
CA PHE A 178 1.90 -3.62 8.04
C PHE A 178 2.01 -2.15 8.42
N TYR A 179 2.87 -1.83 9.36
CA TYR A 179 3.27 -0.46 9.63
C TYR A 179 4.40 -0.06 8.67
N VAL A 180 4.36 1.18 8.20
CA VAL A 180 5.41 1.76 7.37
C VAL A 180 6.33 2.56 8.26
N ASP A 181 7.58 2.12 8.36
CA ASP A 181 8.65 2.89 8.98
C ASP A 181 9.74 3.24 7.95
N GLY A 182 10.67 4.11 8.32
CA GLY A 182 11.78 4.50 7.44
C GLY A 182 12.72 3.35 7.05
N LYS A 183 12.58 2.18 7.70
CA LYS A 183 13.30 0.94 7.42
C LYS A 183 12.46 -0.05 6.60
N GLY A 184 11.24 0.27 6.22
CA GLY A 184 10.39 -0.57 5.37
C GLY A 184 9.03 -0.88 6.00
N LEU A 185 8.50 -2.06 5.70
CA LEU A 185 7.28 -2.55 6.33
C LEU A 185 7.61 -3.34 7.59
N LEU A 186 6.94 -3.03 8.69
CA LEU A 186 6.91 -3.80 9.92
C LEU A 186 5.58 -4.57 9.98
N TYR A 187 5.62 -5.88 10.12
CA TYR A 187 4.39 -6.67 10.25
C TYR A 187 3.75 -6.44 11.61
N ILE A 188 2.46 -6.11 11.62
CA ILE A 188 1.64 -6.09 12.83
C ILE A 188 0.54 -7.11 12.62
N ASP A 189 0.59 -8.18 13.39
CA ASP A 189 -0.48 -9.17 13.36
C ASP A 189 -1.72 -8.61 14.05
N ALA A 190 -2.66 -8.09 13.26
CA ALA A 190 -3.96 -7.67 13.79
C ALA A 190 -4.90 -8.86 14.06
N SER A 191 -4.46 -10.11 13.84
CA SER A 191 -5.29 -11.28 14.17
C SER A 191 -5.42 -11.55 15.67
N VAL A 192 -4.66 -10.84 16.53
CA VAL A 192 -4.70 -11.05 17.99
C VAL A 192 -4.45 -9.75 18.77
N ILE A 193 -5.42 -8.83 18.80
CA ILE A 193 -5.76 -8.04 20.01
C ILE A 193 -7.27 -7.87 20.00
#